data_AF-A0A972ZFF0-F1
#
_entry.id   AF-A0A972ZFF0-F1
#
_cell.length_a   1.000
_cell.length_b   1.000
_cell.length_c   1.000
_cell.angle_alpha   90.00
_cell.angle_beta   90.00
_cell.angle_gamma   90.00
#
_symmetry.space_group_name_H-M   'P 1'
#
loop_
_entity.id
_entity.type
_entity.pdbx_description
1 polymer ?
#
loop_
_entity_poly.entity_id
_entity_poly.type
_entity_poly.pdbx_seq_one_letter_code
_entity_poly.pdbx_strand_id
1 'polypeptide(L)'
;MVNTALSQLIRISNVVGKDSALVQGVGGNTSVKTDDGRWMYIKASGTALKDMNGRRGWCRVNREAVESIFTDRALAGMDVSSRELEMVKRLQAACDDGTTAKARPSVECPLHVLLDTCVIHLHALVTLAYASAREGKARLFDLFSDASTPPLWVPYADPGYSLGQKAYRLVARYERECGCKPTVMFLEKHGLLVAADSPDKALRRVRQVVKRCSDGLSHTSAHTVLRVRTSDAERVQDALSQALAAVCGEASPVHHFVDKTVSAVLARDDVAQLVKAPPLTPDEMGFVSSPVLYLETTDPQAMGEKVAACVARRGKPPVAFLVRGYGLFIAGEPTMAGIVRDIVVGSLFVRSHAQDMGGINGLNKRQRGFIDNWEAEKFRVQLAVS
;
A
#
# COMPACT_ATOMS: atom_id res chain seq x y z
N MET A 1 33.69 6.71 8.78
CA MET A 1 33.09 5.43 9.22
C MET A 1 31.72 5.29 8.57
N VAL A 2 31.43 4.16 7.95
CA VAL A 2 30.09 3.87 7.41
C VAL A 2 29.14 3.74 8.60
N ASN A 3 28.04 4.49 8.61
CA ASN A 3 27.06 4.43 9.70
C ASN A 3 26.35 3.06 9.67
N THR A 4 26.56 2.23 10.71
CA THR A 4 26.02 0.87 10.80
C THR A 4 24.50 0.82 10.64
N ALA A 5 23.76 1.71 11.32
CA ALA A 5 22.30 1.75 11.25
C ALA A 5 21.81 2.07 9.83
N LEU A 6 22.49 2.98 9.12
CA LEU A 6 22.17 3.28 7.73
C LEU A 6 22.41 2.07 6.81
N SER A 7 23.54 1.37 6.95
CA SER A 7 23.81 0.16 6.16
C SER A 7 22.76 -0.94 6.42
N GLN A 8 22.34 -1.09 7.67
CA GLN A 8 21.27 -2.01 8.04
C GLN A 8 19.92 -1.60 7.43
N LEU A 9 19.58 -0.31 7.43
CA LEU A 9 18.38 0.21 6.78
C LEU A 9 18.38 -0.10 5.28
N ILE A 10 19.48 0.21 4.59
CA ILE A 10 19.61 -0.06 3.16
C ILE A 10 19.43 -1.56 2.87
N ARG A 11 20.03 -2.42 3.71
CA ARG A 11 19.89 -3.88 3.59
C ARG A 11 18.43 -4.33 3.70
N ILE A 12 17.73 -3.96 4.77
CA ILE A 12 16.33 -4.41 4.95
C ILE A 12 15.42 -3.87 3.83
N SER A 13 15.62 -2.61 3.43
CA SER A 13 14.85 -1.95 2.37
C SER A 13 15.01 -2.65 1.02
N ASN A 14 16.26 -2.92 0.63
CA ASN A 14 16.55 -3.57 -0.65
C ASN A 14 16.14 -5.04 -0.68
N VAL A 15 16.08 -5.72 0.47
CA VAL A 15 15.60 -7.11 0.52
C VAL A 15 14.09 -7.17 0.31
N VAL A 16 13.30 -6.37 1.05
CA VAL A 16 11.84 -6.43 0.95
C VAL A 16 11.30 -5.68 -0.28
N GLY A 17 11.96 -4.60 -0.70
CA GLY A 17 11.51 -3.75 -1.80
C GLY A 17 11.64 -4.37 -3.19
N LYS A 18 12.33 -5.52 -3.33
CA LYS A 18 12.45 -6.25 -4.60
C LYS A 18 11.24 -7.14 -4.90
N ASP A 19 10.42 -7.43 -3.90
CA ASP A 19 9.26 -8.29 -4.03
C ASP A 19 7.97 -7.45 -4.13
N SER A 20 7.38 -7.42 -5.31
CA SER A 20 6.15 -6.67 -5.57
C SER A 20 4.93 -7.22 -4.82
N ALA A 21 4.98 -8.44 -4.29
CA ALA A 21 3.94 -8.97 -3.41
C ALA A 21 4.03 -8.41 -1.98
N LEU A 22 5.18 -7.84 -1.59
CA LEU A 22 5.39 -7.20 -0.28
C LEU A 22 5.20 -5.69 -0.33
N VAL A 23 5.59 -5.06 -1.45
CA VAL A 23 5.58 -3.61 -1.61
C VAL A 23 5.24 -3.26 -3.05
N GLN A 24 4.15 -2.52 -3.28
CA GLN A 24 3.78 -2.03 -4.61
C GLN A 24 4.24 -0.58 -4.81
N GLY A 25 4.86 -0.30 -5.96
CA GLY A 25 5.34 1.04 -6.32
C GLY A 25 6.28 1.65 -5.26
N VAL A 26 5.92 2.84 -4.77
CA VAL A 26 6.64 3.57 -3.70
C VAL A 26 6.00 3.37 -2.32
N GLY A 27 5.14 2.36 -2.15
CA GLY A 27 4.55 1.97 -0.87
C GLY A 27 5.57 1.43 0.13
N GLY A 28 5.10 1.08 1.33
CA GLY A 28 5.92 0.55 2.43
C GLY A 28 7.03 1.48 2.92
N ASN A 29 7.53 1.23 4.12
CA ASN A 29 8.67 1.96 4.68
C ASN A 29 9.41 1.15 5.75
N THR A 30 10.65 1.54 5.97
CA THR A 30 11.59 0.82 6.84
C THR A 30 12.32 1.83 7.71
N SER A 31 12.70 1.41 8.91
CA SER A 31 13.56 2.19 9.79
C SER A 31 14.54 1.34 10.57
N VAL A 32 15.66 1.95 10.97
CA VAL A 32 16.63 1.39 11.91
C VAL A 32 17.04 2.48 12.90
N LYS A 33 16.89 2.21 14.19
CA LYS A 33 17.35 3.07 15.27
C LYS A 33 18.87 2.92 15.48
N THR A 34 19.55 3.99 15.86
CA THR A 34 20.97 3.94 16.24
C THR A 34 21.15 3.26 17.60
N ASP A 35 22.35 2.75 17.87
CA ASP A 35 22.66 2.00 19.10
C ASP A 35 22.47 2.84 20.37
N ASP A 36 22.72 4.16 20.30
CA ASP A 36 22.45 5.12 21.38
C ASP A 36 20.95 5.43 21.57
N GLY A 37 20.10 4.90 20.68
CA GLY A 37 18.67 5.12 20.68
C GLY A 37 18.23 6.55 20.37
N ARG A 38 19.13 7.50 20.10
CA ARG A 38 18.80 8.91 19.91
C ARG A 38 18.24 9.20 18.51
N TRP A 39 18.78 8.52 17.52
CA TRP A 39 18.47 8.75 16.11
C TRP A 39 17.77 7.55 15.49
N MET A 40 17.06 7.81 14.41
CA MET A 40 16.48 6.77 13.57
C MET A 40 16.69 7.12 12.11
N TYR A 41 17.24 6.18 11.36
CA TYR A 41 17.21 6.23 9.91
C TYR A 41 15.88 5.67 9.44
N ILE A 42 15.20 6.36 8.53
CA ILE A 42 13.91 5.96 7.98
C ILE A 42 13.85 6.25 6.48
N LYS A 43 13.07 5.49 5.72
CA LYS A 43 12.78 5.78 4.31
C LYS A 43 12.31 7.24 4.10
N ALA A 44 12.85 7.86 3.06
CA ALA A 44 12.35 9.12 2.52
C ALA A 44 11.11 8.90 1.64
N SER A 45 10.13 9.80 1.75
CA SER A 45 8.90 9.81 0.97
C SER A 45 9.19 9.85 -0.54
N GLY A 46 8.42 9.11 -1.33
CA GLY A 46 8.57 9.02 -2.79
C GLY A 46 9.70 8.11 -3.28
N THR A 47 10.54 7.54 -2.41
CA THR A 47 11.60 6.60 -2.82
C THR A 47 11.11 5.15 -2.76
N ALA A 48 11.30 4.36 -3.83
CA ALA A 48 11.08 2.92 -3.78
C ALA A 48 12.14 2.24 -2.88
N LEU A 49 11.72 1.28 -2.05
CA LEU A 49 12.61 0.64 -1.07
C LEU A 49 13.81 -0.06 -1.71
N LYS A 50 13.64 -0.61 -2.92
CA LYS A 50 14.70 -1.26 -3.71
C LYS A 50 15.79 -0.32 -4.25
N ASP A 51 15.51 0.98 -4.30
CA ASP A 51 16.40 1.98 -4.90
C ASP A 51 17.21 2.77 -3.85
N MET A 52 16.99 2.45 -2.56
CA MET A 52 17.67 3.08 -1.44
C MET A 52 19.17 2.74 -1.45
N ASN A 53 20.02 3.74 -1.21
CA ASN A 53 21.46 3.58 -1.17
C ASN A 53 22.13 4.58 -0.21
N GLY A 54 23.46 4.54 -0.12
CA GLY A 54 24.23 5.38 0.81
C GLY A 54 24.11 6.89 0.59
N ARG A 55 23.57 7.34 -0.54
CA ARG A 55 23.44 8.76 -0.90
C ARG A 55 22.00 9.29 -0.91
N ARG A 56 21.00 8.42 -1.07
CA ARG A 56 19.59 8.83 -1.22
C ARG A 56 18.61 7.77 -0.73
N GLY A 57 17.37 8.21 -0.49
CA GLY A 57 16.24 7.34 -0.16
C GLY A 57 15.94 7.20 1.33
N TRP A 58 16.66 7.94 2.18
CA TRP A 58 16.51 7.90 3.63
C TRP A 58 16.61 9.30 4.22
N CYS A 59 16.05 9.46 5.41
CA CYS A 59 16.22 10.61 6.30
C CYS A 59 16.73 10.11 7.66
N ARG A 60 17.53 10.91 8.36
CA ARG A 60 17.92 10.67 9.75
C ARG A 60 17.12 11.61 10.63
N VAL A 61 16.31 11.07 11.54
CA VAL A 61 15.42 11.84 12.40
C VAL A 61 15.77 11.69 13.88
N ASN A 62 15.63 12.77 14.64
CA ASN A 62 15.70 12.76 16.10
C ASN A 62 14.44 12.06 16.66
N ARG A 63 14.64 10.99 17.44
CA ARG A 63 13.52 10.19 17.95
C ARG A 63 12.66 10.94 18.97
N GLU A 64 13.29 11.64 19.90
CA GLU A 64 12.59 12.40 20.95
C GLU A 64 11.70 13.48 20.34
N ALA A 65 12.18 14.17 19.30
CA ALA A 65 11.39 15.15 18.57
C ALA A 65 10.14 14.54 17.93
N VAL A 66 10.25 13.34 17.33
CA VAL A 66 9.09 12.62 16.76
C VAL A 66 8.16 12.12 17.87
N GLU A 67 8.70 11.60 18.98
CA GLU A 67 7.91 11.10 20.11
C GLU A 67 7.12 12.22 20.80
N SER A 68 7.64 13.46 20.83
CA SER A 68 6.95 14.63 21.40
C SER A 68 5.60 14.93 20.75
N ILE A 69 5.38 14.51 19.50
CA ILE A 69 4.13 14.67 18.75
C ILE A 69 2.95 14.03 19.49
N PHE A 70 3.18 12.90 20.19
CA PHE A 70 2.10 12.13 20.83
C PHE A 70 1.54 12.79 22.09
N THR A 71 2.33 13.63 22.74
CA THR A 71 2.01 14.26 24.02
C THR A 71 1.62 15.73 23.89
N ASP A 72 1.73 16.31 22.69
CA ASP A 72 1.36 17.70 22.43
C ASP A 72 -0.17 17.87 22.36
N ARG A 73 -0.73 18.52 23.38
CA ARG A 73 -2.17 18.82 23.46
C ARG A 73 -2.62 19.90 22.48
N ALA A 74 -1.76 20.87 22.15
CA ALA A 74 -2.09 21.91 21.19
C ALA A 74 -2.26 21.30 19.80
N LEU A 75 -1.35 20.40 19.41
CA LEU A 75 -1.45 19.66 18.15
C LEU A 75 -2.72 18.79 18.11
N ALA A 76 -3.05 18.11 19.21
CA ALA A 76 -4.26 17.30 19.30
C ALA A 76 -5.56 18.12 19.11
N GLY A 77 -5.57 19.39 19.52
CA GLY A 77 -6.70 20.31 19.42
C GLY A 77 -6.89 20.99 18.05
N MET A 78 -5.93 20.84 17.12
CA MET A 78 -6.04 21.39 15.77
C MET A 78 -7.08 20.65 14.92
N ASP A 79 -7.64 21.33 13.92
CA ASP A 79 -8.40 20.69 12.86
C ASP A 79 -7.52 19.71 12.05
N VAL A 80 -8.14 18.77 11.36
CA VAL A 80 -7.44 17.67 10.67
C VAL A 80 -6.42 18.19 9.67
N SER A 81 -6.76 19.17 8.84
CA SER A 81 -5.89 19.67 7.77
C SER A 81 -4.68 20.40 8.33
N SER A 82 -4.90 21.31 9.28
CA SER A 82 -3.81 22.03 9.94
C SER A 82 -2.89 21.09 10.71
N ARG A 83 -3.45 20.08 11.37
CA ARG A 83 -2.70 19.08 12.13
C ARG A 83 -1.80 18.21 11.27
N GLU A 84 -2.28 17.75 10.12
CA GLU A 84 -1.46 16.97 9.18
C GLU A 84 -0.31 17.80 8.62
N LEU A 85 -0.56 19.06 8.26
CA LEU A 85 0.49 19.96 7.79
C LEU A 85 1.54 20.24 8.88
N GLU A 86 1.10 20.48 10.11
CA GLU A 86 1.99 20.70 11.26
C GLU A 86 2.81 19.45 11.59
N MET A 87 2.21 18.26 11.51
CA MET A 87 2.92 16.99 11.65
C MET A 87 4.04 16.87 10.62
N VAL A 88 3.78 17.14 9.34
CA VAL A 88 4.82 17.11 8.29
C VAL A 88 5.95 18.09 8.59
N LYS A 89 5.63 19.31 9.05
CA LYS A 89 6.65 20.31 9.44
C LYS A 89 7.51 19.81 10.60
N ARG A 90 6.92 19.21 11.62
CA ARG A 90 7.66 18.68 12.77
C ARG A 90 8.55 17.50 12.40
N LEU A 91 8.05 16.60 11.57
CA LEU A 91 8.87 15.51 11.03
C LEU A 91 10.05 16.04 10.22
N GLN A 92 9.85 17.08 9.41
CA GLN A 92 10.92 17.74 8.67
C GLN A 92 11.93 18.43 9.62
N ALA A 93 11.46 19.11 10.67
CA ALA A 93 12.30 19.76 11.65
C ALA A 93 13.09 18.76 12.52
N ALA A 94 12.59 17.53 12.67
CA ALA A 94 13.28 16.45 13.34
C ALA A 94 14.44 15.85 12.50
N CYS A 95 14.51 16.16 11.20
CA CYS A 95 15.58 15.68 10.34
C CYS A 95 16.91 16.38 10.62
N ASP A 96 17.97 15.58 10.73
CA ASP A 96 19.36 16.05 10.77
C ASP A 96 20.20 15.09 9.93
N ASP A 97 20.02 15.12 8.60
CA ASP A 97 20.67 14.19 7.69
C ASP A 97 21.86 14.79 6.94
N GLY A 98 22.13 16.09 7.12
CA GLY A 98 23.23 16.79 6.47
C GLY A 98 23.17 16.71 4.93
N THR A 99 22.01 16.38 4.36
CA THR A 99 21.85 16.20 2.91
C THR A 99 21.37 17.49 2.26
N THR A 100 21.83 17.76 1.04
CA THR A 100 21.32 18.87 0.21
C THR A 100 19.99 18.54 -0.47
N ALA A 101 19.56 17.28 -0.39
CA ALA A 101 18.29 16.84 -0.93
C ALA A 101 17.16 17.24 0.02
N LYS A 102 16.12 17.90 -0.50
CA LYS A 102 14.87 18.23 0.22
C LYS A 102 14.01 16.98 0.51
N ALA A 103 14.64 15.88 0.93
CA ALA A 103 13.97 14.63 1.23
C ALA A 103 13.10 14.79 2.48
N ARG A 104 11.82 14.45 2.35
CA ARG A 104 10.90 14.38 3.50
C ARG A 104 10.93 12.97 4.08
N PRO A 105 10.97 12.79 5.41
CA PRO A 105 10.81 11.47 6.01
C PRO A 105 9.41 10.92 5.71
N SER A 106 9.22 9.61 5.84
CA SER A 106 7.87 9.02 5.79
C SER A 106 6.95 9.69 6.81
N VAL A 107 5.73 10.02 6.41
CA VAL A 107 4.68 10.50 7.33
C VAL A 107 4.27 9.46 8.37
N GLU A 108 4.62 8.20 8.15
CA GLU A 108 4.41 7.12 9.10
C GLU A 108 5.57 6.95 10.09
N CYS A 109 6.56 7.84 10.06
CA CYS A 109 7.66 7.88 11.03
C CYS A 109 7.22 7.70 12.50
N PRO A 110 6.09 8.28 12.96
CA PRO A 110 5.60 8.04 14.30
C PRO A 110 5.32 6.56 14.61
N LEU A 111 4.90 5.73 13.65
CA LEU A 111 4.71 4.30 13.90
C LEU A 111 6.05 3.59 14.21
N HIS A 112 7.13 4.03 13.56
CA HIS A 112 8.43 3.41 13.70
C HIS A 112 9.08 3.69 15.05
N VAL A 113 8.92 4.90 15.62
CA VAL A 113 9.50 5.23 16.93
C VAL A 113 8.89 4.41 18.07
N LEU A 114 7.64 3.97 17.92
CA LEU A 114 6.92 3.19 18.93
C LEU A 114 7.48 1.77 19.11
N LEU A 115 8.04 1.20 18.06
CA LEU A 115 8.43 -0.21 18.00
C LEU A 115 9.92 -0.42 18.30
N ASP A 116 10.40 -1.65 18.14
CA ASP A 116 11.79 -2.07 18.38
C ASP A 116 12.80 -1.48 17.36
N THR A 117 14.08 -1.80 17.47
CA THR A 117 15.20 -1.19 16.71
C THR A 117 15.00 -1.16 15.20
N CYS A 118 14.69 -2.31 14.58
CA CYS A 118 14.45 -2.46 13.15
C CYS A 118 12.95 -2.63 12.91
N VAL A 119 12.36 -1.78 12.08
CA VAL A 119 10.94 -1.82 11.75
C VAL A 119 10.76 -1.88 10.24
N ILE A 120 9.93 -2.81 9.79
CA ILE A 120 9.57 -2.99 8.38
C ILE A 120 8.05 -2.89 8.27
N HIS A 121 7.57 -1.85 7.61
CA HIS A 121 6.18 -1.68 7.23
C HIS A 121 5.98 -2.05 5.77
N LEU A 122 5.02 -2.96 5.52
CA LEU A 122 4.74 -3.54 4.21
C LEU A 122 3.24 -3.49 3.90
N HIS A 123 2.94 -3.41 2.61
CA HIS A 123 1.61 -3.62 2.05
C HIS A 123 1.55 -5.03 1.44
N ALA A 124 1.94 -6.03 2.24
CA ALA A 124 2.05 -7.39 1.74
C ALA A 124 0.67 -7.94 1.37
N LEU A 125 0.51 -8.38 0.11
CA LEU A 125 -0.79 -8.74 -0.47
C LEU A 125 -1.54 -9.78 0.37
N VAL A 126 -0.84 -10.80 0.86
CA VAL A 126 -1.43 -11.84 1.71
C VAL A 126 -1.93 -11.30 3.04
N THR A 127 -1.26 -10.29 3.60
CA THR A 127 -1.70 -9.65 4.85
C THR A 127 -2.84 -8.67 4.63
N LEU A 128 -2.82 -7.97 3.49
CA LEU A 128 -3.90 -7.10 3.05
C LEU A 128 -5.20 -7.87 2.80
N ALA A 129 -5.13 -9.10 2.30
CA ALA A 129 -6.28 -9.98 2.18
C ALA A 129 -7.07 -10.09 3.50
N TYR A 130 -6.38 -10.31 4.62
CA TYR A 130 -7.01 -10.31 5.95
C TYR A 130 -7.37 -8.89 6.41
N ALA A 131 -6.47 -7.92 6.24
CA ALA A 131 -6.69 -6.54 6.71
C ALA A 131 -7.88 -5.85 6.03
N SER A 132 -8.27 -6.31 4.85
CA SER A 132 -9.37 -5.80 4.03
C SER A 132 -10.58 -6.74 3.96
N ALA A 133 -10.66 -7.75 4.82
CA ALA A 133 -11.80 -8.67 4.92
C ALA A 133 -12.65 -8.41 6.17
N ARG A 134 -13.96 -8.67 6.10
CA ARG A 134 -14.86 -8.51 7.26
C ARG A 134 -14.53 -9.50 8.40
N GLU A 135 -14.18 -10.73 8.06
CA GLU A 135 -13.77 -11.75 9.04
C GLU A 135 -12.24 -11.83 9.23
N GLY A 136 -11.48 -11.01 8.50
CA GLY A 136 -10.04 -11.18 8.40
C GLY A 136 -9.30 -11.03 9.73
N LYS A 137 -9.76 -10.15 10.63
CA LYS A 137 -9.19 -10.05 11.98
C LYS A 137 -9.32 -11.37 12.76
N ALA A 138 -10.50 -11.97 12.79
CA ALA A 138 -10.73 -13.21 13.53
C ALA A 138 -9.84 -14.34 12.98
N ARG A 139 -9.89 -14.56 11.66
CA ARG A 139 -9.06 -15.56 10.98
C ARG A 139 -7.57 -15.33 11.19
N LEU A 140 -7.13 -14.08 11.16
CA LEU A 140 -5.74 -13.76 11.43
C LEU A 140 -5.36 -14.11 12.87
N PHE A 141 -6.19 -13.84 13.86
CA PHE A 141 -5.88 -14.19 15.25
C PHE A 141 -5.86 -15.71 15.45
N ASP A 142 -6.73 -16.46 14.79
CA ASP A 142 -6.68 -17.93 14.78
C ASP A 142 -5.35 -18.42 14.20
N LEU A 143 -4.91 -17.79 13.09
CA LEU A 143 -3.60 -18.00 12.50
C LEU A 143 -2.45 -17.57 13.39
N PHE A 144 -2.60 -16.94 14.56
CA PHE A 144 -1.48 -16.65 15.47
C PHE A 144 -1.73 -17.16 16.89
N SER A 145 -2.64 -18.13 17.04
CA SER A 145 -3.07 -18.67 18.34
C SER A 145 -1.98 -19.37 19.14
N ASP A 146 -0.97 -19.92 18.48
CA ASP A 146 0.21 -20.57 19.10
C ASP A 146 1.38 -19.60 19.33
N ALA A 147 1.26 -18.33 18.94
CA ALA A 147 2.35 -17.37 19.05
C ALA A 147 2.55 -17.00 20.52
N SER A 148 3.82 -17.01 20.98
CA SER A 148 4.17 -16.63 22.35
C SER A 148 3.70 -15.22 22.74
N THR A 149 3.63 -14.32 21.76
CA THR A 149 3.03 -13.00 21.90
C THR A 149 2.08 -12.76 20.73
N PRO A 150 0.81 -12.38 21.00
CA PRO A 150 -0.17 -12.20 19.94
C PRO A 150 0.17 -10.97 19.10
N PRO A 151 -0.17 -10.94 17.79
CA PRO A 151 -0.02 -9.74 17.00
C PRO A 151 -0.93 -8.62 17.51
N LEU A 152 -0.50 -7.37 17.39
CA LEU A 152 -1.34 -6.21 17.69
C LEU A 152 -2.22 -5.86 16.48
N TRP A 153 -3.53 -5.77 16.67
CA TRP A 153 -4.44 -5.23 15.66
C TRP A 153 -4.76 -3.77 15.92
N VAL A 154 -4.50 -2.91 14.93
CA VAL A 154 -4.85 -1.49 14.95
C VAL A 154 -6.08 -1.27 14.08
N PRO A 155 -7.25 -0.97 14.66
CA PRO A 155 -8.44 -0.61 13.88
C PRO A 155 -8.19 0.62 13.03
N TYR A 156 -8.85 0.70 11.89
CA TYR A 156 -8.58 1.76 10.90
C TYR A 156 -8.55 3.14 11.56
N ALA A 157 -7.53 3.91 11.23
CA ALA A 157 -7.43 5.34 11.46
C ALA A 157 -6.84 5.97 10.22
N ASP A 158 -7.20 7.23 9.96
CA ASP A 158 -6.65 7.97 8.84
C ASP A 158 -5.11 8.01 8.97
N PRO A 159 -4.36 7.61 7.91
CA PRO A 159 -2.89 7.66 7.92
C PRO A 159 -2.36 9.06 8.29
N GLY A 160 -1.16 9.11 8.88
CA GLY A 160 -0.63 10.33 9.47
C GLY A 160 -0.88 10.41 10.98
N TYR A 161 -1.29 11.57 11.49
CA TYR A 161 -1.33 11.84 12.93
C TYR A 161 -2.32 10.91 13.66
N SER A 162 -3.52 10.73 13.10
CA SER A 162 -4.59 9.96 13.75
C SER A 162 -4.20 8.49 13.94
N LEU A 163 -3.57 7.89 12.93
CA LEU A 163 -3.02 6.53 13.00
C LEU A 163 -1.86 6.44 14.01
N GLY A 164 -0.92 7.39 13.96
CA GLY A 164 0.18 7.47 14.93
C GLY A 164 -0.31 7.53 16.37
N GLN A 165 -1.25 8.43 16.67
CA GLN A 165 -1.81 8.59 18.01
C GLN A 165 -2.57 7.34 18.49
N LYS A 166 -3.30 6.68 17.59
CA LYS A 166 -4.00 5.42 17.90
C LYS A 166 -3.00 4.32 18.21
N ALA A 167 -1.98 4.15 17.37
CA ALA A 167 -0.92 3.17 17.58
C ALA A 167 -0.17 3.43 18.89
N TYR A 168 0.16 4.67 19.22
CA TYR A 168 0.81 5.04 20.49
C TYR A 168 0.06 4.50 21.71
N ARG A 169 -1.26 4.73 21.76
CA ARG A 169 -2.11 4.25 22.87
C ARG A 169 -2.19 2.72 22.91
N LEU A 170 -2.31 2.07 21.76
CA LEU A 170 -2.44 0.62 21.66
C LEU A 170 -1.12 -0.10 22.00
N VAL A 171 0.03 0.43 21.55
CA VAL A 171 1.35 -0.10 21.89
C VAL A 171 1.61 0.03 23.39
N ALA A 172 1.34 1.20 23.98
CA ALA A 172 1.49 1.38 25.42
C ALA A 172 0.60 0.43 26.25
N ARG A 173 -0.62 0.15 25.77
CA ARG A 173 -1.50 -0.85 26.38
C ARG A 173 -0.93 -2.26 26.24
N TYR A 174 -0.48 -2.62 25.04
CA TYR A 174 0.10 -3.91 24.74
C TYR A 174 1.33 -4.19 25.61
N GLU A 175 2.22 -3.21 25.79
CA GLU A 175 3.39 -3.33 26.67
C GLU A 175 3.01 -3.61 28.13
N ARG A 176 1.95 -2.97 28.65
CA ARG A 176 1.47 -3.23 30.01
C ARG A 176 0.88 -4.64 30.16
N GLU A 177 0.19 -5.13 29.13
CA GLU A 177 -0.48 -6.43 29.15
C GLU A 177 0.48 -7.60 28.86
N CYS A 178 1.44 -7.42 27.96
CA CYS A 178 2.34 -8.46 27.47
C CYS A 178 3.78 -8.36 28.03
N GLY A 179 4.13 -7.27 28.69
CA GLY A 179 5.48 -7.03 29.22
C GLY A 179 6.54 -6.69 28.15
N CYS A 180 6.15 -6.54 26.88
CA CYS A 180 7.05 -6.20 25.79
C CYS A 180 6.32 -5.43 24.68
N LYS A 181 7.08 -4.80 23.77
CA LYS A 181 6.54 -4.20 22.53
C LYS A 181 5.99 -5.27 21.59
N PRO A 182 4.96 -4.95 20.77
CA PRO A 182 4.49 -5.86 19.74
C PRO A 182 5.56 -6.03 18.66
N THR A 183 5.82 -7.28 18.27
CA THR A 183 6.77 -7.59 17.19
C THR A 183 6.10 -7.72 15.82
N VAL A 184 4.78 -7.85 15.81
CA VAL A 184 3.91 -7.92 14.63
C VAL A 184 2.68 -7.06 14.91
N MET A 185 2.39 -6.12 14.03
CA MET A 185 1.25 -5.22 14.13
C MET A 185 0.53 -5.13 12.78
N PHE A 186 -0.75 -5.49 12.74
CA PHE A 186 -1.59 -5.36 11.56
C PHE A 186 -2.43 -4.09 11.64
N LEU A 187 -2.47 -3.36 10.53
CA LEU A 187 -3.26 -2.15 10.36
C LEU A 187 -4.44 -2.45 9.45
N GLU A 188 -5.66 -2.34 9.98
CA GLU A 188 -6.90 -2.57 9.22
C GLU A 188 -6.94 -1.68 7.97
N LYS A 189 -7.20 -2.28 6.80
CA LYS A 189 -7.22 -1.64 5.47
C LYS A 189 -5.92 -0.94 5.05
N HIS A 190 -4.78 -1.31 5.65
CA HIS A 190 -3.54 -0.60 5.41
C HIS A 190 -2.34 -1.53 5.22
N GLY A 191 -1.99 -2.37 6.19
CA GLY A 191 -0.81 -3.23 6.02
C GLY A 191 -0.27 -3.85 7.29
N LEU A 192 1.01 -4.18 7.25
CA LEU A 192 1.74 -4.92 8.28
C LEU A 192 2.94 -4.10 8.77
N LEU A 193 3.19 -4.07 10.08
CA LEU A 193 4.48 -3.68 10.66
C LEU A 193 5.10 -4.87 11.37
N VAL A 194 6.38 -5.11 11.10
CA VAL A 194 7.21 -6.10 11.78
C VAL A 194 8.36 -5.38 12.46
N ALA A 195 8.61 -5.72 13.73
CA ALA A 195 9.69 -5.15 14.51
C ALA A 195 10.62 -6.23 15.08
N ALA A 196 11.90 -5.89 15.22
CA ALA A 196 12.90 -6.72 15.89
C ALA A 196 14.13 -5.88 16.32
N ASP A 197 14.96 -6.45 17.17
CA ASP A 197 16.23 -5.86 17.61
C ASP A 197 17.35 -5.83 16.54
N SER A 198 17.16 -6.54 15.42
CA SER A 198 18.18 -6.72 14.40
C SER A 198 17.58 -6.95 13.01
N PRO A 199 18.29 -6.57 11.93
CA PRO A 199 17.83 -6.75 10.55
C PRO A 199 17.47 -8.21 10.22
N ASP A 200 18.29 -9.15 10.66
CA ASP A 200 18.10 -10.56 10.38
C ASP A 200 16.86 -11.13 11.06
N LYS A 201 16.59 -10.75 12.31
CA LYS A 201 15.35 -11.14 13.00
C LYS A 201 14.13 -10.48 12.35
N ALA A 202 14.20 -9.21 11.97
CA ALA A 202 13.11 -8.52 11.29
C ALA A 202 12.76 -9.19 9.95
N LEU A 203 13.75 -9.47 9.10
CA LEU A 203 13.54 -10.15 7.82
C LEU A 203 13.04 -11.59 7.99
N ARG A 204 13.55 -12.35 8.97
CA ARG A 204 13.00 -13.68 9.28
C ARG A 204 11.55 -13.61 9.71
N ARG A 205 11.19 -12.64 10.56
CA ARG A 205 9.83 -12.46 11.04
C ARG A 205 8.86 -12.04 9.92
N VAL A 206 9.29 -11.18 9.00
CA VAL A 206 8.52 -10.89 7.77
C VAL A 206 8.22 -12.18 7.01
N ARG A 207 9.23 -13.02 6.74
CA ARG A 207 9.02 -14.30 6.03
C ARG A 207 8.06 -15.22 6.76
N GLN A 208 8.17 -15.33 8.09
CA GLN A 208 7.29 -16.15 8.90
C GLN A 208 5.84 -15.66 8.86
N VAL A 209 5.61 -14.36 9.05
CA VAL A 209 4.27 -13.76 9.00
C VAL A 209 3.64 -13.91 7.61
N VAL A 210 4.39 -13.56 6.56
CA VAL A 210 3.91 -13.67 5.17
C VAL A 210 3.60 -15.12 4.81
N LYS A 211 4.48 -16.07 5.14
CA LYS A 211 4.24 -17.48 4.89
C LYS A 211 2.97 -17.95 5.61
N ARG A 212 2.84 -17.62 6.89
CA ARG A 212 1.70 -18.05 7.71
C ARG A 212 0.38 -17.49 7.20
N CYS A 213 0.34 -16.20 6.85
CA CYS A 213 -0.82 -15.60 6.20
C CYS A 213 -1.12 -16.27 4.85
N SER A 214 -0.09 -16.54 4.04
CA SER A 214 -0.24 -17.20 2.74
C SER A 214 -0.77 -18.63 2.86
N ASP A 215 -0.28 -19.42 3.81
CA ASP A 215 -0.73 -20.79 4.07
C ASP A 215 -2.20 -20.82 4.54
N GLY A 216 -2.66 -19.76 5.21
CA GLY A 216 -4.04 -19.64 5.69
C GLY A 216 -5.05 -19.17 4.63
N LEU A 217 -4.59 -18.72 3.45
CA LEU A 217 -5.49 -18.33 2.37
C LEU A 217 -6.00 -19.57 1.63
N SER A 218 -7.29 -19.54 1.26
CA SER A 218 -7.84 -20.51 0.31
C SER A 218 -7.04 -20.47 -1.00
N HIS A 219 -6.74 -21.63 -1.59
CA HIS A 219 -6.13 -21.68 -2.91
C HIS A 219 -7.13 -21.22 -3.98
N THR A 220 -7.13 -19.93 -4.31
CA THR A 220 -7.82 -19.44 -5.50
C THR A 220 -6.87 -19.57 -6.69
N SER A 221 -6.69 -20.78 -7.23
CA SER A 221 -5.87 -20.95 -8.44
C SER A 221 -6.72 -21.31 -9.64
N ALA A 222 -6.81 -20.37 -10.60
CA ALA A 222 -6.79 -20.80 -11.99
C ALA A 222 -5.44 -21.49 -12.21
N HIS A 223 -5.47 -22.82 -12.35
CA HIS A 223 -4.27 -23.59 -12.67
C HIS A 223 -3.72 -23.26 -14.06
N THR A 224 -4.57 -22.67 -14.91
CA THR A 224 -4.27 -22.31 -16.29
C THR A 224 -4.39 -20.81 -16.49
N VAL A 225 -3.34 -20.19 -17.04
CA VAL A 225 -3.38 -18.79 -17.50
C VAL A 225 -4.25 -18.72 -18.76
N LEU A 226 -5.18 -17.77 -18.79
CA LEU A 226 -6.02 -17.47 -19.95
C LEU A 226 -5.13 -17.25 -21.19
N ARG A 227 -5.44 -17.93 -22.29
CA ARG A 227 -4.73 -17.78 -23.56
C ARG A 227 -5.47 -16.81 -24.46
N VAL A 228 -4.80 -15.72 -24.82
CA VAL A 228 -5.33 -14.67 -25.72
C VAL A 228 -4.36 -14.55 -26.88
N ARG A 229 -4.85 -14.53 -28.12
CA ARG A 229 -3.99 -14.32 -29.30
C ARG A 229 -3.53 -12.86 -29.31
N THR A 230 -2.29 -12.61 -29.75
CA THR A 230 -1.75 -11.24 -29.81
C THR A 230 -2.64 -10.32 -30.64
N SER A 231 -3.10 -10.77 -31.81
CA SER A 231 -4.04 -10.01 -32.67
C SER A 231 -5.38 -9.71 -32.00
N ASP A 232 -5.82 -10.57 -31.09
CA ASP A 232 -7.07 -10.39 -30.36
C ASP A 232 -6.90 -9.34 -29.26
N ALA A 233 -5.76 -9.35 -28.55
CA ALA A 233 -5.40 -8.34 -27.57
C ALA A 233 -5.17 -6.96 -28.21
N GLU A 234 -4.45 -6.90 -29.34
CA GLU A 234 -4.18 -5.65 -30.08
C GLU A 234 -5.48 -4.97 -30.51
N ARG A 235 -6.46 -5.72 -31.05
CA ARG A 235 -7.79 -5.16 -31.38
C ARG A 235 -8.50 -4.56 -30.18
N VAL A 236 -8.37 -5.16 -28.99
CA VAL A 236 -8.97 -4.61 -27.76
C VAL A 236 -8.19 -3.38 -27.27
N GLN A 237 -6.86 -3.37 -27.38
CA GLN A 237 -6.04 -2.19 -27.09
C GLN A 237 -6.46 -0.99 -27.97
N ASP A 238 -6.62 -1.22 -29.27
CA ASP A 238 -7.05 -0.19 -30.22
C ASP A 238 -8.46 0.32 -29.90
N ALA A 239 -9.40 -0.58 -29.63
CA ALA A 239 -10.77 -0.21 -29.27
C ALA A 239 -10.83 0.64 -27.98
N LEU A 240 -10.05 0.27 -26.95
CA LEU A 240 -9.96 1.04 -25.70
C LEU A 240 -9.27 2.40 -25.91
N SER A 241 -8.22 2.45 -26.71
CA SER A 241 -7.52 3.69 -27.06
C SER A 241 -8.44 4.66 -27.79
N GLN A 242 -9.21 4.17 -28.76
CA GLN A 242 -10.21 4.96 -29.49
C GLN A 242 -11.36 5.43 -28.59
N ALA A 243 -11.85 4.55 -27.71
CA ALA A 243 -12.87 4.90 -26.73
C ALA A 243 -12.41 6.02 -25.79
N LEU A 244 -11.16 5.95 -25.29
CA LEU A 244 -10.56 7.00 -24.49
C LEU A 244 -10.40 8.30 -25.28
N ALA A 245 -9.92 8.24 -26.53
CA ALA A 245 -9.79 9.40 -27.39
C ALA A 245 -11.13 10.10 -27.64
N ALA A 246 -12.19 9.34 -27.91
CA ALA A 246 -13.52 9.89 -28.18
C ALA A 246 -14.13 10.59 -26.96
N VAL A 247 -13.85 10.10 -25.75
CA VAL A 247 -14.42 10.62 -24.50
C VAL A 247 -13.56 11.72 -23.87
N CYS A 248 -12.23 11.58 -23.96
CA CYS A 248 -11.27 12.44 -23.26
C CYS A 248 -10.56 13.44 -24.19
N GLY A 249 -10.73 13.32 -25.51
CA GLY A 249 -10.11 14.18 -26.51
C GLY A 249 -8.68 13.79 -26.92
N GLU A 250 -8.06 12.83 -26.22
CA GLU A 250 -6.69 12.37 -26.49
C GLU A 250 -6.61 10.84 -26.38
N ALA A 251 -5.89 10.23 -27.33
CA ALA A 251 -5.58 8.80 -27.28
C ALA A 251 -4.52 8.54 -26.22
N SER A 252 -4.65 7.41 -25.50
CA SER A 252 -3.64 6.94 -24.55
C SER A 252 -3.13 5.57 -24.99
N PRO A 253 -1.81 5.30 -24.91
CA PRO A 253 -1.32 3.95 -25.15
C PRO A 253 -1.95 2.98 -24.16
N VAL A 254 -2.39 1.81 -24.64
CA VAL A 254 -3.02 0.77 -23.82
C VAL A 254 -2.15 -0.47 -23.84
N HIS A 255 -1.85 -1.03 -22.67
CA HIS A 255 -0.96 -2.18 -22.49
C HIS A 255 -1.74 -3.38 -21.97
N HIS A 256 -1.53 -4.54 -22.59
CA HIS A 256 -2.22 -5.79 -22.25
C HIS A 256 -1.41 -6.64 -21.26
N PHE A 257 -2.10 -7.20 -20.27
CA PHE A 257 -1.53 -8.07 -19.23
C PHE A 257 -2.46 -9.25 -18.93
N VAL A 258 -1.86 -10.45 -18.87
CA VAL A 258 -2.55 -11.66 -18.41
C VAL A 258 -1.60 -12.47 -17.56
N ASP A 259 -2.01 -12.76 -16.34
CA ASP A 259 -1.31 -13.66 -15.43
C ASP A 259 -2.29 -14.60 -14.72
N LYS A 260 -1.80 -15.41 -13.78
CA LYS A 260 -2.61 -16.35 -13.01
C LYS A 260 -3.67 -15.65 -12.15
N THR A 261 -3.35 -14.51 -11.54
CA THR A 261 -4.26 -13.74 -10.69
C THR A 261 -5.39 -13.15 -11.51
N VAL A 262 -5.06 -12.48 -12.62
CA VAL A 262 -6.04 -11.91 -13.56
C VAL A 262 -6.94 -13.02 -14.10
N SER A 263 -6.37 -14.16 -14.48
CA SER A 263 -7.12 -15.31 -14.99
C SER A 263 -8.07 -15.90 -13.93
N ALA A 264 -7.58 -16.08 -12.70
CA ALA A 264 -8.39 -16.60 -11.59
C ALA A 264 -9.57 -15.68 -11.27
N VAL A 265 -9.35 -14.37 -11.27
CA VAL A 265 -10.39 -13.38 -10.96
C VAL A 265 -11.41 -13.29 -12.09
N LEU A 266 -10.98 -13.34 -13.35
CA LEU A 266 -11.89 -13.38 -14.51
C LEU A 266 -12.76 -14.63 -14.57
N ALA A 267 -12.30 -15.74 -13.96
CA ALA A 267 -13.05 -16.99 -13.88
C ALA A 267 -14.13 -16.99 -12.78
N ARG A 268 -14.19 -15.96 -11.93
CA ARG A 268 -15.20 -15.85 -10.87
C ARG A 268 -16.52 -15.31 -11.41
N ASP A 269 -17.63 -15.87 -10.95
CA ASP A 269 -18.98 -15.40 -11.29
C ASP A 269 -19.27 -14.01 -10.69
N ASP A 270 -18.64 -13.68 -9.56
CA ASP A 270 -18.83 -12.41 -8.84
C ASP A 270 -17.82 -11.31 -9.24
N VAL A 271 -17.04 -11.49 -10.31
CA VAL A 271 -15.99 -10.55 -10.77
C VAL A 271 -16.50 -9.11 -10.89
N ALA A 272 -17.71 -8.92 -11.42
CA ALA A 272 -18.31 -7.61 -11.58
C ALA A 272 -18.61 -6.93 -10.23
N GLN A 273 -18.89 -7.70 -9.17
CA GLN A 273 -19.10 -7.20 -7.82
C GLN A 273 -17.76 -6.89 -7.15
N LEU A 274 -16.75 -7.75 -7.33
CA LEU A 274 -15.40 -7.57 -6.78
C LEU A 274 -14.78 -6.23 -7.18
N VAL A 275 -14.80 -5.91 -8.49
CA VAL A 275 -14.19 -4.66 -8.99
C VAL A 275 -15.03 -3.41 -8.68
N LYS A 276 -16.31 -3.57 -8.33
CA LYS A 276 -17.18 -2.48 -7.87
C LYS A 276 -16.97 -2.11 -6.41
N ALA A 277 -16.36 -2.99 -5.62
CA ALA A 277 -16.10 -2.71 -4.21
C ALA A 277 -15.19 -1.49 -4.06
N PRO A 278 -15.29 -0.71 -2.97
CA PRO A 278 -14.46 0.47 -2.76
C PRO A 278 -12.95 0.16 -2.83
N PRO A 279 -12.11 1.18 -3.07
CA PRO A 279 -10.66 1.05 -2.91
C PRO A 279 -10.29 0.45 -1.55
N LEU A 280 -9.28 -0.41 -1.53
CA LEU A 280 -8.81 -1.15 -0.37
C LEU A 280 -7.80 -0.37 0.45
N THR A 281 -6.90 0.36 -0.22
CA THR A 281 -5.75 1.03 0.39
C THR A 281 -5.55 2.45 -0.18
N PRO A 282 -4.78 3.32 0.50
CA PRO A 282 -4.37 4.61 -0.05
C PRO A 282 -3.63 4.49 -1.38
N ASP A 283 -2.75 3.50 -1.56
CA ASP A 283 -2.00 3.27 -2.81
C ASP A 283 -2.92 3.07 -4.02
N GLU A 284 -3.99 2.28 -3.87
CA GLU A 284 -4.97 2.07 -4.94
C GLU A 284 -5.67 3.39 -5.33
N MET A 285 -5.95 4.23 -4.34
CA MET A 285 -6.55 5.55 -4.60
C MET A 285 -5.58 6.51 -5.30
N GLY A 286 -4.32 6.54 -4.88
CA GLY A 286 -3.31 7.46 -5.41
C GLY A 286 -2.95 7.20 -6.86
N PHE A 287 -2.72 5.93 -7.23
CA PHE A 287 -2.19 5.56 -8.55
C PHE A 287 -3.26 5.17 -9.57
N VAL A 288 -4.33 4.47 -9.17
CA VAL A 288 -5.37 4.03 -10.11
C VAL A 288 -6.41 5.14 -10.31
N SER A 289 -6.66 5.96 -9.28
CA SER A 289 -7.56 7.14 -9.27
C SER A 289 -9.02 6.90 -9.66
N SER A 290 -9.36 5.69 -10.12
CA SER A 290 -10.67 5.23 -10.58
C SER A 290 -10.77 3.71 -10.34
N PRO A 291 -11.96 3.16 -10.05
CA PRO A 291 -12.13 1.70 -9.98
C PRO A 291 -11.83 1.05 -11.32
N VAL A 292 -11.30 -0.18 -11.29
CA VAL A 292 -11.12 -1.01 -12.49
C VAL A 292 -12.46 -1.16 -13.22
N LEU A 293 -12.49 -0.78 -14.49
CA LEU A 293 -13.69 -0.88 -15.31
C LEU A 293 -13.80 -2.30 -15.90
N TYR A 294 -14.80 -3.06 -15.46
CA TYR A 294 -15.06 -4.39 -15.99
C TYR A 294 -15.92 -4.36 -17.26
N LEU A 295 -15.43 -4.99 -18.32
CA LEU A 295 -16.04 -5.03 -19.65
C LEU A 295 -16.32 -6.48 -20.05
N GLU A 296 -17.57 -6.74 -20.41
CA GLU A 296 -18.05 -8.08 -20.85
C GLU A 296 -18.11 -8.22 -22.37
N THR A 297 -17.76 -7.14 -23.07
CA THR A 297 -17.81 -7.03 -24.52
C THR A 297 -16.53 -6.39 -25.01
N THR A 298 -16.14 -6.72 -26.24
CA THR A 298 -15.06 -6.05 -26.99
C THR A 298 -15.60 -5.15 -28.10
N ASP A 299 -16.92 -4.92 -28.14
CA ASP A 299 -17.55 -3.98 -29.06
C ASP A 299 -17.10 -2.54 -28.74
N PRO A 300 -16.46 -1.82 -29.69
CA PRO A 300 -15.91 -0.49 -29.44
C PRO A 300 -16.95 0.54 -28.98
N GLN A 301 -18.17 0.49 -29.51
CA GLN A 301 -19.22 1.43 -29.14
C GLN A 301 -19.65 1.21 -27.68
N ALA A 302 -19.95 -0.04 -27.31
CA ALA A 302 -20.33 -0.39 -25.94
C ALA A 302 -19.20 -0.13 -24.93
N MET A 303 -17.94 -0.32 -25.33
CA MET A 303 -16.77 0.09 -24.53
C MET A 303 -16.75 1.60 -24.31
N GLY A 304 -16.93 2.39 -25.37
CA GLY A 304 -17.01 3.85 -25.33
C GLY A 304 -18.10 4.37 -24.40
N GLU A 305 -19.30 3.79 -24.46
CA GLU A 305 -20.42 4.15 -23.57
C GLU A 305 -20.08 3.90 -22.10
N LYS A 306 -19.42 2.78 -21.78
CA LYS A 306 -18.98 2.48 -20.40
C LYS A 306 -17.87 3.41 -19.92
N VAL A 307 -16.94 3.79 -20.80
CA VAL A 307 -15.89 4.79 -20.51
C VAL A 307 -16.54 6.15 -20.23
N ALA A 308 -17.44 6.62 -21.10
CA ALA A 308 -18.16 7.88 -20.95
C ALA A 308 -18.97 7.92 -19.64
N ALA A 309 -19.71 6.86 -19.32
CA ALA A 309 -20.45 6.75 -18.06
C ALA A 309 -19.53 6.79 -16.83
N CYS A 310 -18.33 6.19 -16.92
CA CYS A 310 -17.35 6.26 -15.85
C CYS A 310 -16.85 7.70 -15.64
N VAL A 311 -16.46 8.38 -16.72
CA VAL A 311 -15.98 9.77 -16.72
C VAL A 311 -17.05 10.71 -16.19
N ALA A 312 -18.28 10.64 -16.70
CA ALA A 312 -19.40 11.49 -16.26
C ALA A 312 -19.67 11.36 -14.75
N ARG A 313 -19.55 10.15 -14.20
CA ARG A 313 -19.79 9.89 -12.77
C ARG A 313 -18.64 10.31 -11.86
N ARG A 314 -17.41 10.32 -12.35
CA ARG A 314 -16.19 10.41 -11.51
C ARG A 314 -15.29 11.61 -11.81
N GLY A 315 -15.50 12.28 -12.95
CA GLY A 315 -14.67 13.39 -13.43
C GLY A 315 -13.29 13.00 -13.93
N LYS A 316 -12.95 11.70 -14.00
CA LYS A 316 -11.66 11.19 -14.49
C LYS A 316 -11.84 9.92 -15.32
N PRO A 317 -11.00 9.69 -16.35
CA PRO A 317 -11.02 8.47 -17.13
C PRO A 317 -10.56 7.25 -16.32
N PRO A 318 -11.12 6.05 -16.62
CA PRO A 318 -10.57 4.80 -16.13
C PRO A 318 -9.20 4.56 -16.74
N VAL A 319 -8.23 4.16 -15.90
CA VAL A 319 -6.87 3.78 -16.35
C VAL A 319 -6.68 2.26 -16.41
N ALA A 320 -7.59 1.48 -15.83
CA ALA A 320 -7.52 0.03 -15.75
C ALA A 320 -8.83 -0.62 -16.19
N PHE A 321 -8.73 -1.59 -17.08
CA PHE A 321 -9.88 -2.28 -17.68
C PHE A 321 -9.70 -3.80 -17.54
N LEU A 322 -10.69 -4.45 -16.94
CA LEU A 322 -10.72 -5.91 -16.85
C LEU A 322 -11.72 -6.44 -17.89
N VAL A 323 -11.22 -7.08 -18.94
CA VAL A 323 -12.03 -7.48 -20.09
C VAL A 323 -12.25 -9.00 -20.07
N ARG A 324 -13.52 -9.42 -19.99
CA ARG A 324 -13.91 -10.83 -19.92
C ARG A 324 -13.36 -11.60 -21.13
N GLY A 325 -12.58 -12.65 -20.86
CA GLY A 325 -11.98 -13.48 -21.90
C GLY A 325 -10.71 -12.90 -22.55
N TYR A 326 -10.30 -11.68 -22.19
CA TYR A 326 -9.12 -11.03 -22.76
C TYR A 326 -8.08 -10.60 -21.72
N GLY A 327 -8.42 -10.39 -20.44
CA GLY A 327 -7.44 -10.06 -19.41
C GLY A 327 -7.50 -8.62 -18.91
N LEU A 328 -6.37 -8.11 -18.44
CA LEU A 328 -6.22 -6.77 -17.89
C LEU A 328 -5.58 -5.84 -18.93
N PHE A 329 -6.13 -4.64 -19.08
CA PHE A 329 -5.60 -3.60 -19.97
C PHE A 329 -5.40 -2.33 -19.15
N ILE A 330 -4.24 -1.70 -19.29
CA ILE A 330 -3.88 -0.47 -18.57
C ILE A 330 -3.58 0.64 -19.57
N ALA A 331 -4.27 1.77 -19.44
CA ALA A 331 -4.01 2.97 -20.25
C ALA A 331 -2.97 3.87 -19.57
N GLY A 332 -2.04 4.39 -20.36
CA GLY A 332 -1.00 5.33 -19.93
C GLY A 332 0.40 4.94 -20.39
N GLU A 333 1.36 5.81 -20.13
CA GLU A 333 2.77 5.60 -20.50
C GLU A 333 3.34 4.30 -19.92
N PRO A 334 4.27 3.61 -20.61
CA PRO A 334 4.74 2.26 -20.24
C PRO A 334 5.18 2.13 -18.78
N THR A 335 5.92 3.11 -18.26
CA THR A 335 6.40 3.11 -16.87
C THR A 335 5.23 3.17 -15.87
N MET A 336 4.25 4.06 -16.12
CA MET A 336 3.07 4.20 -15.28
C MET A 336 2.18 2.97 -15.38
N ALA A 337 2.00 2.43 -16.60
CA ALA A 337 1.20 1.24 -16.83
C ALA A 337 1.73 0.03 -16.05
N GLY A 338 3.05 -0.11 -15.92
CA GLY A 338 3.67 -1.13 -15.06
C GLY A 338 3.31 -0.98 -13.57
N ILE A 339 3.40 0.25 -13.03
CA ILE A 339 3.05 0.54 -11.62
C ILE A 339 1.57 0.28 -11.36
N VAL A 340 0.69 0.81 -12.24
CA VAL A 340 -0.76 0.62 -12.14
C VAL A 340 -1.10 -0.86 -12.27
N ARG A 341 -0.44 -1.61 -13.15
CA ARG A 341 -0.62 -3.06 -13.26
C ARG A 341 -0.32 -3.77 -11.96
N ASP A 342 0.81 -3.50 -11.32
CA ASP A 342 1.18 -4.19 -10.06
C ASP A 342 0.17 -3.89 -8.94
N ILE A 343 -0.30 -2.64 -8.84
CA ILE A 343 -1.31 -2.24 -7.86
C ILE A 343 -2.67 -2.89 -8.17
N VAL A 344 -3.11 -2.89 -9.43
CA VAL A 344 -4.39 -3.48 -9.82
C VAL A 344 -4.37 -4.99 -9.64
N VAL A 345 -3.34 -5.70 -10.09
CA VAL A 345 -3.21 -7.15 -9.89
C VAL A 345 -3.18 -7.50 -8.40
N GLY A 346 -2.43 -6.74 -7.60
CA GLY A 346 -2.43 -6.87 -6.15
C GLY A 346 -3.80 -6.63 -5.52
N SER A 347 -4.52 -5.61 -5.97
CA SER A 347 -5.89 -5.31 -5.53
C SER A 347 -6.85 -6.44 -5.89
N LEU A 348 -6.79 -6.99 -7.10
CA LEU A 348 -7.61 -8.12 -7.53
C LEU A 348 -7.36 -9.37 -6.66
N PHE A 349 -6.09 -9.66 -6.34
CA PHE A 349 -5.72 -10.73 -5.40
C PHE A 349 -6.36 -10.51 -4.02
N VAL A 350 -6.17 -9.33 -3.43
CA VAL A 350 -6.71 -8.99 -2.10
C VAL A 350 -8.23 -9.06 -2.10
N ARG A 351 -8.89 -8.54 -3.13
CA ARG A 351 -10.36 -8.55 -3.28
C ARG A 351 -10.90 -9.98 -3.31
N SER A 352 -10.29 -10.86 -4.11
CA SER A 352 -10.75 -12.25 -4.22
C SER A 352 -10.68 -12.96 -2.86
N HIS A 353 -9.53 -12.88 -2.19
CA HIS A 353 -9.37 -13.55 -0.89
C HIS A 353 -10.19 -12.89 0.23
N ALA A 354 -10.32 -11.56 0.23
CA ALA A 354 -11.16 -10.88 1.20
C ALA A 354 -12.64 -11.22 1.02
N GLN A 355 -13.08 -11.40 -0.24
CA GLN A 355 -14.43 -11.85 -0.53
C GLN A 355 -14.69 -13.25 0.03
N ASP A 356 -13.73 -14.16 -0.09
CA ASP A 356 -13.80 -15.52 0.49
C ASP A 356 -13.76 -15.52 2.04
N MET A 357 -13.38 -14.39 2.66
CA MET A 357 -13.31 -14.17 4.12
C MET A 357 -14.43 -13.23 4.62
N GLY A 358 -15.66 -13.55 4.25
CA GLY A 358 -16.86 -12.83 4.73
C GLY A 358 -17.11 -11.50 4.03
N GLY A 359 -16.40 -11.19 2.94
CA GLY A 359 -16.62 -10.02 2.11
C GLY A 359 -15.57 -8.92 2.26
N ILE A 360 -15.47 -8.11 1.21
CA ILE A 360 -14.53 -6.97 1.14
C ILE A 360 -14.93 -5.86 2.13
N ASN A 361 -13.96 -5.43 2.93
CA ASN A 361 -14.01 -4.29 3.85
C ASN A 361 -13.12 -3.15 3.32
N GLY A 362 -13.53 -2.50 2.23
CA GLY A 362 -12.80 -1.38 1.63
C GLY A 362 -12.97 -0.05 2.38
N LEU A 363 -12.28 1.00 1.91
CA LEU A 363 -12.36 2.36 2.45
C LEU A 363 -13.76 2.94 2.24
N ASN A 364 -14.38 3.48 3.29
CA ASN A 364 -15.69 4.13 3.22
C ASN A 364 -15.61 5.56 2.66
N LYS A 365 -16.76 6.22 2.44
CA LYS A 365 -16.80 7.56 1.82
C LYS A 365 -15.97 8.61 2.56
N ARG A 366 -15.99 8.60 3.91
CA ARG A 366 -15.21 9.54 4.73
C ARG A 366 -13.71 9.27 4.62
N GLN A 367 -13.31 8.01 4.69
CA GLN A 367 -11.92 7.58 4.60
C GLN A 367 -11.31 7.95 3.24
N ARG A 368 -12.06 7.72 2.16
CA ARG A 368 -11.65 8.13 0.80
C ARG A 368 -11.53 9.65 0.69
N GLY A 369 -12.50 10.38 1.21
CA GLY A 369 -12.48 11.85 1.20
C GLY A 369 -11.28 12.46 1.95
N PHE A 370 -10.77 11.78 2.99
CA PHE A 370 -9.52 12.17 3.64
C PHE A 370 -8.32 11.95 2.69
N ILE A 371 -8.16 10.74 2.15
CA ILE A 371 -7.03 10.37 1.29
C ILE A 371 -6.96 11.25 0.04
N ASP A 372 -8.09 11.53 -0.61
CA ASP A 372 -8.16 12.40 -1.80
C ASP A 372 -7.65 13.83 -1.54
N ASN A 373 -7.70 14.28 -0.29
CA ASN A 373 -7.29 15.62 0.13
C ASN A 373 -5.98 15.63 0.94
N TRP A 374 -5.37 14.47 1.17
CA TRP A 374 -4.18 14.33 1.99
C TRP A 374 -2.93 14.78 1.23
N GLU A 375 -2.26 15.82 1.73
CA GLU A 375 -1.08 16.43 1.08
C GLU A 375 0.05 15.42 0.88
N ALA A 376 0.31 14.58 1.88
CA ALA A 376 1.40 13.62 1.83
C ALA A 376 1.23 12.58 0.71
N GLU A 377 -0.01 12.18 0.44
CA GLU A 377 -0.29 11.23 -0.65
C GLU A 377 -0.11 11.88 -2.01
N LYS A 378 -0.61 13.11 -2.20
CA LYS A 378 -0.39 13.88 -3.42
C LYS A 378 1.09 14.10 -3.70
N PHE A 379 1.85 14.46 -2.67
CA PHE A 379 3.30 14.62 -2.73
C PHE A 379 4.00 13.32 -3.14
N ARG A 380 3.60 12.19 -2.55
CA ARG A 380 4.18 10.87 -2.84
C ARG A 380 3.90 10.41 -4.27
N VAL A 381 2.67 10.58 -4.75
CA VAL A 381 2.30 10.24 -6.13
C VAL A 381 3.07 11.11 -7.10
N GLN A 382 3.14 12.42 -6.88
CA GLN A 382 3.89 13.34 -7.74
C GLN A 382 5.37 12.93 -7.91
N LEU A 383 6.03 12.54 -6.81
CA LEU A 383 7.42 12.08 -6.84
C LEU A 383 7.63 10.73 -7.53
N ALA A 384 6.61 9.87 -7.57
CA ALA A 384 6.69 8.59 -8.24
C ALA A 384 6.55 8.71 -9.78
N VAL A 385 6.01 9.84 -10.26
CA VAL A 385 5.80 10.12 -11.69
C VAL A 385 6.91 11.02 -12.27
N SER A 386 7.64 11.74 -11.41
CA SER A 386 8.81 12.57 -11.79
C SER A 386 10.07 11.74 -11.95
#